data_AF-A0A2N4TKY9-F1
#
_entry.id   AF-A0A2N4TKY9-F1
#
_cell.length_a   1.000
_cell.length_b   1.000
_cell.length_c   1.000
_cell.angle_alpha   90.00
_cell.angle_beta   90.00
_cell.angle_gamma   90.00
#
_symmetry.space_group_name_H-M   'P 1'
#
loop_
_entity.id
_entity.type
_entity.pdbx_description
1 polymer ?
#
loop_
_entity_poly.entity_id
_entity_poly.type
_entity_poly.pdbx_seq_one_letter_code
_entity_poly.pdbx_strand_id
1 'polypeptide(L)'
;MEPATHRFEFTTLAFDRPQTVFDLPRWKWPTIGPYNGFDGAARIRAWQIVRFYELNGWLRYQQVCSVTGREEEVGLHQEDYARPWDAYPVSRRAHLLIHTRERYPHKWAAFLADEALPGAWAKMLAPADTKVARRCTDTDLLGLAPHPAWVDVPQTQLRGVRRSYASVTD
;
A
#
# COMPACT_ATOMS: atom_id res chain seq x y z
N MET A 1 -17.86 19.20 -12.31
CA MET A 1 -17.29 19.15 -10.95
C MET A 1 -16.29 18.00 -10.99
N GLU A 2 -15.00 18.32 -11.07
CA GLU A 2 -13.93 17.33 -11.27
C GLU A 2 -13.81 16.41 -10.04
N PRO A 3 -13.87 15.07 -10.17
CA PRO A 3 -13.56 14.17 -9.06
C PRO A 3 -12.02 14.05 -8.94
N ALA A 4 -11.39 15.10 -8.44
CA ALA A 4 -9.95 15.14 -8.27
C ALA A 4 -9.53 14.43 -6.97
N THR A 5 -9.13 13.17 -7.12
CA THR A 5 -7.86 12.63 -6.60
C THR A 5 -7.29 13.26 -5.32
N HIS A 6 -7.88 12.95 -4.16
CA HIS A 6 -7.44 13.43 -2.85
C HIS A 6 -6.07 12.90 -2.36
N ARG A 7 -5.38 12.06 -3.13
CA ARG A 7 -4.08 11.51 -2.70
C ARG A 7 -3.04 12.60 -2.46
N PHE A 8 -2.92 13.55 -3.39
CA PHE A 8 -1.86 14.57 -3.33
C PHE A 8 -2.08 15.56 -2.18
N GLU A 9 -3.32 15.72 -1.72
CA GLU A 9 -3.66 16.58 -0.59
C GLU A 9 -3.26 15.93 0.74
N PHE A 10 -3.39 14.61 0.84
CA PHE A 10 -3.14 13.90 2.09
C PHE A 10 -1.76 13.27 2.20
N THR A 11 -1.08 13.00 1.09
CA THR A 11 0.24 12.35 1.08
C THR A 11 1.24 13.27 0.38
N THR A 12 2.36 13.53 1.05
CA THR A 12 3.47 14.32 0.53
C THR A 12 4.75 13.50 0.54
N LEU A 13 5.47 13.54 -0.57
CA LEU A 13 6.81 13.00 -0.67
C LEU A 13 7.81 14.15 -0.74
N ALA A 14 8.72 14.21 0.22
CA ALA A 14 9.71 15.28 0.35
C ALA A 14 11.08 14.69 0.72
N PHE A 15 12.07 14.91 -0.14
CA PHE A 15 13.45 14.47 0.10
C PHE A 15 14.32 15.62 0.64
N ASP A 16 13.73 16.41 1.54
CA ASP A 16 14.33 17.59 2.17
C ASP A 16 15.29 17.25 3.32
N ARG A 17 15.42 15.96 3.65
CA ARG A 17 16.25 15.42 4.73
C ARG A 17 17.23 14.38 4.19
N PRO A 18 18.43 14.26 4.79
CA PRO A 18 19.36 13.19 4.44
C PRO A 18 18.80 11.81 4.79
N GLN A 19 19.32 10.78 4.13
CA GLN A 19 19.01 9.39 4.47
C GLN A 19 19.61 9.04 5.83
N THR A 20 18.77 8.52 6.74
CA THR A 20 19.17 8.07 8.09
C THR A 20 18.90 6.58 8.31
N VAL A 21 18.07 5.98 7.46
CA VAL A 21 17.76 4.56 7.46
C VAL A 21 18.34 3.94 6.21
N PHE A 22 19.12 2.88 6.38
CA PHE A 22 19.87 2.21 5.32
C PHE A 22 19.44 0.76 5.10
N ASP A 23 18.54 0.26 5.95
CA ASP A 23 17.98 -1.10 5.87
C ASP A 23 16.47 -1.05 5.63
N LEU A 24 15.95 -1.99 4.85
CA LEU A 24 14.51 -2.20 4.76
C LEU A 24 13.96 -2.81 6.05
N PRO A 25 12.80 -2.34 6.52
CA PRO A 25 12.15 -2.95 7.66
C PRO A 25 11.79 -4.40 7.34
N ARG A 26 11.97 -5.27 8.34
CA ARG A 26 11.63 -6.69 8.20
C ARG A 26 10.14 -6.91 8.48
N TRP A 27 9.50 -7.69 7.61
CA TRP A 27 8.16 -8.20 7.87
C TRP A 27 8.22 -9.23 9.00
N LYS A 28 7.52 -8.97 10.11
CA LYS A 28 7.55 -9.82 11.32
C LYS A 28 6.29 -10.65 11.53
N TRP A 29 5.36 -10.59 10.58
CA TRP A 29 4.08 -11.29 10.64
C TRP A 29 4.06 -12.49 9.68
N PRO A 30 3.04 -13.37 9.77
CA PRO A 30 2.85 -14.41 8.78
C PRO A 30 2.80 -13.85 7.35
N THR A 31 3.23 -14.66 6.39
CA THR A 31 3.13 -14.31 4.96
C THR A 31 1.67 -14.07 4.61
N ILE A 32 1.39 -12.90 4.06
CA ILE A 32 0.05 -12.52 3.61
C ILE A 32 -0.28 -13.24 2.29
N GLY A 33 -1.55 -13.65 2.12
CA GLY A 33 -2.01 -14.30 0.90
C GLY A 33 -2.02 -13.39 -0.32
N PRO A 34 -2.31 -13.92 -1.51
CA PRO A 34 -2.46 -13.12 -2.72
C PRO A 34 -3.66 -12.17 -2.62
N TYR A 35 -3.57 -11.01 -3.28
CA TYR A 35 -4.64 -10.01 -3.31
C TYR A 35 -4.48 -9.08 -4.53
N ASN A 36 -5.57 -8.80 -5.25
CA ASN A 36 -5.59 -8.04 -6.51
C ASN A 36 -4.51 -8.47 -7.51
N GLY A 37 -4.30 -9.77 -7.67
CA GLY A 37 -3.34 -10.31 -8.63
C GLY A 37 -1.88 -10.25 -8.19
N PHE A 38 -1.58 -9.70 -7.01
CA PHE A 38 -0.24 -9.70 -6.44
C PHE A 38 -0.06 -10.83 -5.43
N ASP A 39 1.09 -11.51 -5.49
CA ASP A 39 1.46 -12.50 -4.47
C ASP A 39 1.82 -11.83 -3.13
N GLY A 40 1.88 -12.63 -2.07
CA GLY A 40 2.22 -12.14 -0.73
C GLY A 40 3.58 -11.44 -0.66
N ALA A 41 4.55 -11.90 -1.45
CA ALA A 41 5.89 -11.34 -1.45
C ALA A 41 5.92 -9.94 -2.07
N ALA A 42 5.20 -9.71 -3.17
CA ALA A 42 5.02 -8.40 -3.79
C ALA A 42 4.37 -7.41 -2.84
N ARG A 43 3.33 -7.85 -2.13
CA ARG A 43 2.66 -7.02 -1.12
C ARG A 43 3.60 -6.63 0.02
N ILE A 44 4.43 -7.57 0.49
CA ILE A 44 5.44 -7.30 1.53
C ILE A 44 6.51 -6.34 1.01
N ARG A 45 7.03 -6.52 -0.22
CA ARG A 45 8.01 -5.59 -0.81
C ARG A 45 7.50 -4.16 -0.89
N ALA A 46 6.29 -3.99 -1.39
CA ALA A 46 5.62 -2.69 -1.44
C ALA A 46 5.53 -2.06 -0.04
N TRP A 47 5.13 -2.85 0.98
CA TRP A 47 5.14 -2.39 2.37
C TRP A 47 6.53 -1.99 2.87
N GLN A 48 7.57 -2.78 2.57
CA GLN A 48 8.95 -2.49 3.01
C GLN A 48 9.43 -1.15 2.46
N ILE A 49 9.15 -0.91 1.18
CA ILE A 49 9.53 0.33 0.49
C ILE A 49 8.79 1.53 1.09
N VAL A 50 7.46 1.47 1.22
CA VAL A 50 6.68 2.56 1.86
C VAL A 50 7.24 2.87 3.23
N ARG A 51 7.48 1.83 4.04
CA ARG A 51 7.97 2.01 5.41
C ARG A 51 9.41 2.53 5.46
N PHE A 52 10.27 2.19 4.51
CA PHE A 52 11.62 2.78 4.40
C PHE A 52 11.56 4.30 4.18
N TYR A 53 10.61 4.79 3.38
CA TYR A 53 10.45 6.22 3.11
C TYR A 53 9.81 6.95 4.29
N GLU A 54 8.84 6.33 4.97
CA GLU A 54 8.28 6.85 6.23
C GLU A 54 9.36 6.99 7.30
N LEU A 55 10.22 5.98 7.47
CA LEU A 55 11.26 5.97 8.50
C LEU A 55 12.40 6.97 8.23
N ASN A 56 12.67 7.29 6.96
CA ASN A 56 13.55 8.40 6.58
C ASN A 56 12.83 9.78 6.69
N GLY A 57 11.52 9.81 6.97
CA GLY A 57 10.73 11.02 7.09
C GLY A 57 10.43 11.71 5.76
N TRP A 58 10.60 11.00 4.64
CA TRP A 58 10.34 11.52 3.30
C TRP A 58 8.90 11.35 2.87
N LEU A 59 8.25 10.28 3.32
CA LEU A 59 6.82 10.06 3.09
C LEU A 59 6.04 10.52 4.31
N ARG A 60 5.22 11.56 4.12
CA ARG A 60 4.39 12.16 5.17
C ARG A 60 2.94 12.11 4.72
N TYR A 61 2.04 11.99 5.68
CA TYR A 61 0.61 12.08 5.41
C TYR A 61 -0.15 12.71 6.56
N GLN A 62 -1.29 13.33 6.25
CA GLN A 62 -2.21 13.83 7.25
C GLN A 62 -2.92 12.68 7.95
N GLN A 63 -3.22 12.83 9.23
CA GLN A 63 -4.00 11.87 10.02
C GLN A 63 -5.49 12.02 9.71
N VAL A 64 -5.84 11.92 8.42
CA VAL A 64 -7.19 12.05 7.88
C VAL A 64 -7.46 10.86 6.97
N CYS A 65 -8.55 10.15 7.24
CA CYS A 65 -8.95 9.03 6.40
C CYS A 65 -9.47 9.54 5.05
N SER A 66 -8.78 9.23 3.96
CA SER A 66 -9.15 9.65 2.60
C SER A 66 -10.49 9.12 2.09
N VAL A 67 -11.10 8.14 2.79
CA VAL A 67 -12.41 7.58 2.44
C VAL A 67 -13.54 8.30 3.18
N THR A 68 -13.36 8.61 4.46
CA THR A 68 -14.41 9.17 5.34
C THR A 68 -14.22 10.66 5.64
N GLY A 69 -13.04 11.22 5.38
CA GLY A 69 -12.67 12.61 5.70
C GLY A 69 -12.47 12.89 7.19
N ARG A 70 -12.48 11.85 8.04
CA ARG A 70 -12.35 12.00 9.50
C ARG A 70 -10.89 12.08 9.92
N GLU A 71 -10.60 12.94 10.89
CA GLU A 71 -9.31 12.96 11.60
C GLU A 71 -9.22 11.76 12.54
N GLU A 72 -8.30 10.83 12.25
CA GLU A 72 -8.11 9.59 13.00
C GLU A 72 -6.75 8.95 12.67
N GLU A 73 -6.37 7.91 13.42
CA GLU A 73 -5.16 7.14 13.11
C GLU A 73 -5.34 6.41 11.76
N VAL A 74 -4.45 6.71 10.82
CA VAL A 74 -4.48 6.14 9.47
C VAL A 74 -3.19 5.38 9.15
N GLY A 75 -3.32 4.41 8.25
CA GLY A 75 -2.21 3.76 7.58
C GLY A 75 -2.38 3.86 6.07
N LEU A 76 -1.27 3.77 5.34
CA LEU A 76 -1.28 3.82 3.88
C LEU A 76 -1.86 2.53 3.28
N HIS A 77 -2.81 2.69 2.36
CA HIS A 77 -3.45 1.61 1.62
C HIS A 77 -3.21 1.74 0.12
N GLN A 78 -2.98 0.62 -0.54
CA GLN A 78 -2.76 0.54 -1.99
C GLN A 78 -3.44 -0.71 -2.55
N GLU A 79 -4.10 -0.55 -3.69
CA GLU A 79 -4.68 -1.65 -4.46
C GLU A 79 -3.73 -2.13 -5.56
N ASP A 80 -2.82 -1.26 -6.01
CA ASP A 80 -1.75 -1.55 -6.95
C ASP A 80 -0.39 -1.55 -6.22
N TYR A 81 0.10 -2.75 -5.90
CA TYR A 81 1.35 -2.90 -5.16
C TYR A 81 2.59 -2.69 -6.04
N ALA A 82 2.46 -2.53 -7.37
CA ALA A 82 3.57 -2.11 -8.22
C ALA A 82 3.80 -0.58 -8.17
N ARG A 83 2.84 0.17 -7.64
CA ARG A 83 2.91 1.62 -7.48
C ARG A 83 2.68 2.01 -6.01
N PRO A 84 3.59 1.63 -5.10
CA PRO A 84 3.36 1.84 -3.67
C PRO A 84 3.24 3.30 -3.24
N TRP A 85 3.72 4.20 -4.10
CA TRP A 85 3.62 5.64 -3.92
C TRP A 85 2.17 6.11 -4.06
N ASP A 86 1.34 5.36 -4.80
CA ASP A 86 -0.08 5.61 -5.08
C ASP A 86 -1.01 5.32 -3.90
N ALA A 87 -0.44 5.23 -2.70
CA ALA A 87 -1.17 4.90 -1.50
C ALA A 87 -2.02 6.05 -0.95
N TYR A 88 -3.14 5.66 -0.37
CA TYR A 88 -4.11 6.53 0.28
C TYR A 88 -4.07 6.32 1.80
N PRO A 89 -4.06 7.38 2.62
CA PRO A 89 -4.23 7.22 4.06
C PRO A 89 -5.66 6.77 4.34
N VAL A 90 -5.81 5.66 5.05
CA VAL A 90 -7.11 5.09 5.42
C VAL A 90 -7.09 4.70 6.88
N SER A 91 -8.23 4.87 7.54
CA SER A 91 -8.40 4.36 8.89
C SER A 91 -8.38 2.83 8.91
N ARG A 92 -8.07 2.25 10.07
CA ARG A 92 -8.09 0.80 10.27
C ARG A 92 -9.44 0.18 9.86
N ARG A 93 -10.55 0.84 10.17
CA ARG A 93 -11.91 0.39 9.80
C ARG A 93 -12.09 0.36 8.29
N ALA A 94 -11.79 1.47 7.61
CA ALA A 94 -11.89 1.55 6.15
C ALA A 94 -10.97 0.52 5.48
N HIS A 95 -9.74 0.37 5.97
CA HIS A 95 -8.76 -0.59 5.45
C HIS A 95 -9.28 -2.04 5.50
N LEU A 96 -9.85 -2.45 6.64
CA LEU A 96 -10.44 -3.79 6.78
C LEU A 96 -11.65 -3.99 5.86
N LEU A 97 -12.52 -2.98 5.73
CA LEU A 97 -13.69 -3.05 4.86
C LEU A 97 -13.31 -3.14 3.38
N ILE A 98 -12.28 -2.39 2.95
CA ILE A 98 -11.74 -2.49 1.59
C ILE A 98 -11.25 -3.92 1.31
N HIS A 99 -10.42 -4.49 2.19
CA HIS A 99 -9.88 -5.86 2.00
C HIS A 99 -10.95 -6.95 2.10
N THR A 100 -12.08 -6.69 2.76
CA THR A 100 -13.16 -7.66 2.93
C THR A 100 -14.40 -7.37 2.08
N ARG A 101 -14.34 -6.40 1.17
CA ARG A 101 -15.50 -5.92 0.39
C ARG A 101 -16.21 -7.03 -0.38
N GLU A 102 -15.48 -8.00 -0.91
CA GLU A 102 -16.07 -9.13 -1.64
C GLU A 102 -16.70 -10.17 -0.72
N ARG A 103 -16.09 -10.37 0.46
CA ARG A 103 -16.60 -11.32 1.45
C ARG A 103 -17.85 -10.78 2.15
N TYR A 104 -17.93 -9.46 2.34
CA TYR A 104 -19.04 -8.79 3.02
C TYR A 104 -19.60 -7.62 2.20
N PRO A 105 -20.18 -7.87 1.01
CA PRO A 105 -20.58 -6.82 0.07
C PRO A 105 -21.68 -5.91 0.62
N HIS A 106 -22.58 -6.43 1.46
CA HIS A 106 -23.60 -5.60 2.12
C HIS A 106 -23.00 -4.62 3.13
N LYS A 107 -21.99 -5.04 3.91
CA LYS A 107 -21.29 -4.15 4.86
C LYS A 107 -20.49 -3.09 4.10
N TRP A 108 -19.89 -3.49 2.98
CA TRP A 108 -19.19 -2.57 2.10
C TRP A 108 -20.14 -1.51 1.53
N ALA A 109 -21.27 -1.92 0.97
CA ALA A 109 -22.27 -1.01 0.43
C ALA A 109 -22.81 -0.03 1.49
N ALA A 110 -23.14 -0.53 2.69
CA ALA A 110 -23.59 0.31 3.80
C ALA A 110 -22.52 1.33 4.22
N PHE A 111 -21.27 0.90 4.38
CA PHE A 111 -20.15 1.80 4.68
C PHE A 111 -19.98 2.90 3.63
N LEU A 112 -20.07 2.56 2.33
CA LEU A 112 -19.97 3.55 1.26
C LEU A 112 -21.13 4.54 1.21
N ALA A 113 -22.33 4.12 1.63
CA ALA A 113 -23.51 4.98 1.67
C ALA A 113 -23.50 5.91 2.89
N ASP A 114 -23.14 5.39 4.06
CA ASP A 114 -23.34 6.06 5.34
C ASP A 114 -22.12 6.83 5.82
N GLU A 115 -20.91 6.37 5.48
CA GLU A 115 -19.67 6.87 6.08
C GLU A 115 -18.68 7.46 5.07
N ALA A 116 -18.70 7.02 3.80
CA ALA A 116 -17.73 7.49 2.81
C ALA A 116 -18.11 8.87 2.24
N LEU A 117 -17.08 9.68 1.98
CA LEU A 117 -17.23 10.96 1.29
C LEU A 117 -17.94 10.76 -0.07
N PRO A 118 -18.75 11.73 -0.53
CA PRO A 118 -19.44 11.64 -1.81
C PRO A 118 -18.51 11.25 -2.97
N GLY A 119 -17.32 11.86 -3.06
CA GLY A 119 -16.29 11.59 -4.07
C GLY A 119 -15.18 10.62 -3.64
N ALA A 120 -15.38 9.80 -2.61
CA ALA A 120 -14.35 8.88 -2.14
C ALA A 120 -13.89 7.91 -3.25
N TRP A 121 -12.58 7.85 -3.50
CA TRP A 121 -11.96 6.95 -4.48
C TRP A 121 -12.36 5.48 -4.28
N ALA A 122 -12.64 5.09 -3.04
CA ALA A 122 -13.03 3.74 -2.69
C ALA A 122 -14.33 3.28 -3.39
N LYS A 123 -15.20 4.21 -3.80
CA LYS A 123 -16.41 3.92 -4.58
C LYS A 123 -16.10 3.44 -6.00
N MET A 124 -14.91 3.72 -6.51
CA MET A 124 -14.45 3.33 -7.86
C MET A 124 -13.68 2.00 -7.87
N LEU A 125 -13.61 1.32 -6.72
CA LEU A 125 -12.89 0.06 -6.63
C LEU A 125 -13.59 -1.05 -7.39
N ALA A 126 -12.85 -1.60 -8.36
CA ALA A 126 -13.22 -2.84 -9.01
C ALA A 126 -13.21 -4.00 -7.99
N PRO A 127 -13.91 -5.10 -8.31
CA PRO A 127 -13.68 -6.38 -7.66
C PRO A 127 -12.18 -6.70 -7.61
N ALA A 128 -11.75 -7.34 -6.53
CA ALA A 128 -10.38 -7.80 -6.37
C ALA A 128 -10.12 -8.89 -7.41
N ASP A 129 -9.52 -8.51 -8.54
CA ASP A 129 -9.15 -9.48 -9.56
C ASP A 129 -7.97 -10.30 -9.05
N THR A 130 -8.28 -11.49 -8.53
CA THR A 130 -7.29 -12.48 -8.10
C THR A 130 -6.91 -13.44 -9.22
N LYS A 131 -7.56 -13.34 -10.39
CA LYS A 131 -7.39 -14.27 -11.52
C LYS A 131 -6.34 -13.80 -12.51
N VAL A 132 -6.08 -12.50 -12.59
CA VAL A 132 -4.99 -11.95 -13.40
C VAL A 132 -3.76 -11.73 -12.53
N ALA A 133 -2.72 -12.55 -12.74
CA ALA A 133 -1.44 -12.34 -12.09
C ALA A 133 -0.81 -11.02 -12.56
N ARG A 134 -0.58 -10.10 -11.63
CA ARG A 134 0.04 -8.80 -11.88
C ARG A 134 1.52 -8.87 -11.55
N ARG A 135 2.35 -8.32 -12.44
CA ARG A 135 3.80 -8.27 -12.26
C ARG A 135 4.16 -7.18 -11.25
N CYS A 136 5.03 -7.51 -10.30
CA CYS A 136 5.63 -6.57 -9.35
C CYS A 136 7.03 -7.05 -9.00
N THR A 137 7.99 -6.79 -9.91
CA THR A 137 9.41 -7.10 -9.67
C THR A 137 10.09 -5.98 -8.90
N ASP A 138 11.27 -6.27 -8.34
CA ASP A 138 12.09 -5.28 -7.64
C ASP A 138 12.44 -4.11 -8.59
N THR A 139 12.72 -4.42 -9.86
CA THR A 139 12.94 -3.42 -10.91
C THR A 139 11.70 -2.58 -11.19
N ASP A 140 10.51 -3.17 -11.24
CA ASP A 140 9.28 -2.41 -11.48
C ASP A 140 9.00 -1.44 -10.33
N LEU A 141 9.16 -1.92 -9.09
CA LEU A 141 8.97 -1.12 -7.87
C LEU A 141 9.92 0.07 -7.79
N LEU A 142 11.21 -0.17 -8.08
CA LEU A 142 12.25 0.85 -7.96
C LEU A 142 12.32 1.76 -9.18
N GLY A 143 12.07 1.24 -10.38
CA GLY A 143 12.04 2.04 -11.60
C GLY A 143 10.88 3.05 -11.62
N LEU A 144 9.81 2.77 -10.87
CA LEU A 144 8.68 3.70 -10.67
C LEU A 144 8.83 4.52 -9.39
N ALA A 145 9.93 4.38 -8.63
CA ALA A 145 10.15 5.13 -7.41
C ALA A 145 10.45 6.61 -7.71
N PRO A 146 9.71 7.55 -7.12
CA PRO A 146 9.90 8.99 -7.34
C PRO A 146 11.11 9.58 -6.60
N HIS A 147 12.12 8.76 -6.26
CA HIS A 147 13.26 9.21 -5.46
C HIS A 147 14.43 9.79 -6.28
N PRO A 148 15.19 10.74 -5.71
CA PRO A 148 16.42 11.23 -6.31
C PRO A 148 17.51 10.15 -6.39
N ALA A 149 18.46 10.32 -7.30
CA ALA A 149 19.58 9.40 -7.51
C ALA A 149 20.51 9.21 -6.29
N TRP A 150 20.46 10.12 -5.31
CA TRP A 150 21.26 10.01 -4.08
C TRP A 150 20.63 9.08 -3.04
N VAL A 151 19.37 8.68 -3.20
CA VAL A 151 18.70 7.74 -2.28
C VAL A 151 19.18 6.32 -2.56
N ASP A 152 19.84 5.71 -1.59
CA ASP A 152 20.31 4.34 -1.68
C ASP A 152 19.29 3.39 -1.06
N VAL A 153 18.48 2.75 -1.91
CA VAL A 153 17.53 1.71 -1.49
C VAL A 153 18.26 0.37 -1.50
N PRO A 154 18.32 -0.36 -0.38
CA PRO A 154 19.09 -1.61 -0.29
C PRO A 154 18.32 -2.75 -0.99
N GLN A 155 18.43 -2.80 -2.31
CA GLN A 155 17.61 -3.67 -3.19
C GLN A 155 17.77 -5.16 -2.85
N THR A 156 18.94 -5.57 -2.37
CA THR A 156 19.22 -6.95 -1.93
C THR A 156 18.32 -7.39 -0.78
N GLN A 157 17.72 -6.45 -0.04
CA GLN A 157 16.83 -6.72 1.09
C GLN A 157 15.35 -6.83 0.68
N LEU A 158 15.01 -6.57 -0.60
CA LEU A 158 13.64 -6.71 -1.14
C LEU A 158 13.14 -8.16 -1.18
N ARG A 159 13.87 -9.11 -0.59
CA ARG A 159 13.46 -10.51 -0.46
C ARG A 159 13.72 -11.00 0.95
N GLY A 160 12.90 -10.53 1.89
CA GLY A 160 12.96 -10.89 3.31
C GLY A 160 12.05 -12.04 3.74
N VAL A 161 11.21 -12.60 2.84
CA VAL A 161 10.40 -13.77 3.19
C VAL A 161 11.22 -15.00 2.85
N ARG A 162 11.84 -15.64 3.86
CA ARG A 162 12.38 -16.99 3.68
C ARG A 162 11.31 -17.83 2.99
N ARG A 163 11.59 -18.28 1.77
CA ARG A 163 10.89 -19.42 1.18
C ARG A 163 11.21 -20.63 2.06
N SER A 164 10.39 -20.93 3.06
CA SER A 164 10.29 -22.30 3.54
C SER A 164 9.42 -23.07 2.56
N TYR A 165 9.91 -23.28 1.34
CA TYR A 165 9.49 -24.46 0.60
C TYR A 165 10.38 -25.57 1.12
N ALA A 166 9.87 -26.33 2.09
CA ALA A 166 10.34 -27.70 2.24
C ALA A 166 10.02 -28.37 0.90
N SER A 167 11.05 -28.69 0.15
CA SER A 167 10.97 -29.66 -0.93
C SER A 167 10.47 -30.97 -0.32
N VAL A 168 9.23 -31.32 -0.61
CA VAL A 168 8.81 -32.72 -0.56
C VAL A 168 9.48 -33.35 -1.77
N THR A 169 10.61 -34.00 -1.54
CA THR A 169 11.14 -35.01 -2.44
C THR A 169 10.43 -36.31 -2.11
N ASP A 170 9.79 -36.86 -3.15
CA ASP A 170 9.21 -38.20 -3.39
C ASP A 170 9.21 -39.23 -2.25
#